data_AF-A0AAV4EFX6-F1
#
_entry.id   AF-A0AAV4EFX6-F1
#
_cell.length_a   1.000
_cell.length_b   1.000
_cell.length_c   1.000
_cell.angle_alpha   90.00
_cell.angle_beta   90.00
_cell.angle_gamma   90.00
#
_symmetry.space_group_name_H-M   'P 1'
#
loop_
_entity.id
_entity.type
_entity.pdbx_description
1 polymer ?
#
loop_
_entity_poly.entity_id
_entity_poly.type
_entity_poly.pdbx_seq_one_letter_code
_entity_poly.pdbx_strand_id
1 'polypeptide(L)'
;MRGILRIKWHYRLRNEEVWRRTGQKPVEEEIGMRMWRWIRHTLRKPHNNATRLALQWNPQGNRGRDRPRETWKRCVEKEMTMMGKGWGQLKELAQDWSGWHLLVRGLYPALVRL
;
A
#
# COMPACT_ATOMS: atom_id res chain seq x y z
N MET A 1 -5.24 19.50 -10.46
CA MET A 1 -4.75 18.85 -11.71
C MET A 1 -5.63 19.16 -12.92
N ARG A 2 -6.93 18.89 -12.91
CA ARG A 2 -7.82 19.13 -14.08
C ARG A 2 -7.88 20.61 -14.53
N GLY A 3 -7.79 21.56 -13.58
CA GLY A 3 -7.68 22.99 -13.88
C GLY A 3 -6.36 23.39 -14.55
N ILE A 4 -5.24 22.72 -14.22
CA ILE A 4 -3.92 22.96 -14.86
C ILE A 4 -3.98 22.53 -16.33
N LEU A 5 -4.69 21.44 -16.62
CA LEU A 5 -4.94 20.95 -17.98
C LEU A 5 -6.06 21.71 -18.72
N ARG A 6 -6.61 22.79 -18.14
CA ARG A 6 -7.76 23.55 -18.67
C ARG A 6 -8.98 22.69 -19.04
N ILE A 7 -9.18 21.56 -18.37
CA ILE A 7 -10.32 20.67 -18.61
C ILE A 7 -11.57 21.30 -17.98
N LYS A 8 -12.57 21.62 -18.81
CA LYS A 8 -13.85 22.15 -18.33
C LYS A 8 -14.65 21.06 -17.61
N TRP A 9 -15.48 21.46 -16.66
CA TRP A 9 -16.24 20.54 -15.79
C TRP A 9 -17.22 19.62 -16.53
N HIS A 10 -17.74 20.04 -17.69
CA HIS A 10 -18.64 19.21 -18.51
C HIS A 10 -17.90 18.10 -19.27
N TYR A 11 -16.58 18.17 -19.41
CA TYR A 11 -15.80 17.08 -19.98
C TYR A 11 -15.52 16.01 -18.93
N ARG A 12 -16.13 14.84 -19.13
CA ARG A 12 -15.89 13.68 -18.28
C ARG A 12 -14.63 12.92 -18.71
N LEU A 13 -13.47 13.42 -18.27
CA LEU A 13 -12.19 12.74 -18.49
C LEU A 13 -11.94 11.68 -17.41
N ARG A 14 -11.48 10.49 -17.79
CA ARG A 14 -11.04 9.44 -16.85
C ARG A 14 -9.77 9.89 -16.11
N ASN A 15 -9.58 9.45 -14.86
CA ASN A 15 -8.39 9.80 -14.06
C ASN A 15 -7.09 9.29 -14.69
N GLU A 16 -7.11 8.10 -15.29
CA GLU A 16 -5.99 7.53 -16.04
C GLU A 16 -5.46 8.45 -17.13
N GLU A 17 -6.37 9.09 -17.86
CA GLU A 17 -6.01 10.03 -18.92
C GLU A 17 -5.43 11.35 -18.37
N VAL A 18 -5.88 11.79 -17.20
CA VAL A 18 -5.30 12.94 -16.50
C VAL A 18 -3.86 12.62 -16.11
N TRP A 19 -3.63 11.47 -15.46
CA TRP A 19 -2.30 11.02 -15.04
C TRP A 19 -1.33 10.85 -16.22
N ARG A 20 -1.80 10.27 -17.33
CA ARG A 20 -1.03 10.12 -18.57
C ARG A 20 -0.55 11.46 -19.11
N ARG A 21 -1.43 12.47 -19.13
CA ARG A 21 -1.08 13.82 -19.62
C ARG A 21 -0.14 14.58 -18.70
N THR A 22 -0.25 14.38 -17.40
CA THR A 22 0.62 15.04 -16.40
C THR A 22 1.92 14.29 -16.14
N GLY A 23 2.10 13.08 -16.69
CA GLY A 23 3.22 12.19 -16.36
C GLY A 23 3.22 11.77 -14.88
N GLN A 24 2.06 11.82 -14.22
CA GLN A 24 1.95 11.54 -12.79
C GLN A 24 1.57 10.08 -12.57
N LYS A 25 2.01 9.55 -11.43
CA LYS A 25 1.71 8.19 -11.02
C LYS A 25 0.49 8.17 -10.10
N PRO A 26 -0.28 7.06 -10.05
CA PRO A 26 -1.38 6.93 -9.10
C PRO A 26 -0.87 7.09 -7.67
N VAL A 27 -1.51 7.98 -6.89
CA VAL A 27 -1.10 8.26 -5.51
C VAL A 27 -1.30 7.05 -4.61
N GLU A 28 -2.28 6.22 -4.94
CA GLU A 28 -2.64 5.01 -4.23
C GLU A 28 -1.50 3.99 -4.29
N GLU A 29 -0.89 3.80 -5.46
CA GLU A 29 0.27 2.92 -5.64
C GLU A 29 1.49 3.44 -4.86
N GLU A 30 1.69 4.76 -4.81
CA GLU A 30 2.83 5.35 -4.10
C GLU A 30 2.69 5.19 -2.58
N ILE A 31 1.49 5.44 -2.06
CA ILE A 31 1.15 5.20 -0.65
C ILE A 31 1.35 3.72 -0.32
N GLY A 32 0.86 2.83 -1.17
CA GLY A 32 1.03 1.38 -1.03
C GLY A 32 2.50 0.96 -0.96
N MET A 33 3.32 1.39 -1.92
CA MET A 33 4.76 1.08 -1.91
C MET A 33 5.47 1.58 -0.64
N ARG A 34 5.15 2.80 -0.18
CA ARG A 34 5.72 3.35 1.06
C ARG A 34 5.29 2.53 2.27
N MET A 35 4.02 2.12 2.32
CA MET A 35 3.49 1.23 3.35
C MET A 35 4.24 -0.10 3.38
N TRP A 36 4.38 -0.80 2.26
CA TRP A 36 5.09 -2.07 2.21
C TRP A 36 6.59 -1.93 2.52
N ARG A 37 7.23 -0.84 2.09
CA ARG A 37 8.61 -0.54 2.48
C ARG A 37 8.75 -0.41 4.01
N TRP A 38 7.81 0.27 4.65
CA TRP A 38 7.79 0.40 6.11
C TRP A 38 7.51 -0.94 6.81
N ILE A 39 6.56 -1.74 6.32
CA ILE A 39 6.26 -3.08 6.85
C ILE A 39 7.52 -3.94 6.84
N ARG A 40 8.24 -3.97 5.71
CA ARG A 40 9.51 -4.72 5.60
C ARG A 40 10.50 -4.28 6.66
N HIS A 41 10.72 -2.97 6.79
CA HIS A 41 11.66 -2.43 7.77
C HIS A 41 11.28 -2.86 9.19
N THR A 42 9.99 -2.81 9.52
CA THR A 42 9.46 -3.23 10.82
C THR A 42 9.60 -4.75 11.06
N LEU A 43 9.35 -5.58 10.05
CA LEU A 43 9.47 -7.04 10.16
C LEU A 43 10.91 -7.53 10.35
N ARG A 44 11.90 -6.75 9.90
CA ARG A 44 13.33 -7.04 10.10
C ARG A 44 13.85 -6.69 11.50
N LYS A 45 13.11 -5.92 12.30
CA LYS A 45 13.48 -5.60 13.68
C LYS A 45 13.38 -6.84 14.59
N PRO A 46 14.09 -6.91 15.73
CA PRO A 46 13.99 -8.05 16.64
C PRO A 46 12.57 -8.22 17.21
N HIS A 47 12.25 -9.43 17.68
CA HIS A 47 10.89 -9.79 18.12
C HIS A 47 10.38 -8.93 19.28
N ASN A 48 11.27 -8.51 20.17
CA ASN A 48 10.98 -7.65 21.32
C ASN A 48 10.79 -6.16 20.95
N ASN A 49 10.93 -5.78 19.67
CA ASN A 49 10.77 -4.40 19.26
C ASN A 49 9.31 -3.95 19.31
N ALA A 50 9.04 -2.85 20.02
CA ALA A 50 7.69 -2.31 20.20
C ALA A 50 6.96 -2.06 18.87
N THR A 51 7.65 -1.57 17.82
CA THR A 51 7.03 -1.34 16.50
C THR A 51 6.63 -2.65 15.82
N ARG A 52 7.43 -3.71 15.98
CA ARG A 52 7.12 -5.05 15.43
C ARG A 52 5.96 -5.73 16.16
N LEU A 53 5.85 -5.51 17.46
CA LEU A 53 4.70 -5.95 18.25
C LEU A 53 3.43 -5.16 17.86
N ALA A 54 3.52 -3.84 17.75
CA ALA A 54 2.42 -2.98 17.34
C ALA A 54 1.88 -3.33 15.95
N LEU A 55 2.75 -3.75 15.01
CA LEU A 55 2.35 -4.20 13.68
C LEU A 55 1.35 -5.38 13.71
N GLN A 56 1.55 -6.32 14.64
CA GLN A 56 0.72 -7.52 14.77
C GLN A 56 -0.46 -7.33 15.73
N TRP A 57 -0.40 -6.29 16.57
CA TRP A 57 -1.42 -6.03 17.58
C TRP A 57 -2.81 -5.84 16.94
N ASN A 58 -3.79 -6.60 17.44
CA ASN A 58 -5.20 -6.37 17.17
C ASN A 58 -5.81 -5.49 18.28
N PRO A 59 -6.16 -4.22 18.02
CA PRO A 59 -6.82 -3.39 19.03
C PRO A 59 -8.21 -3.95 19.34
N GLN A 60 -8.47 -4.21 20.62
CA GLN A 60 -9.76 -4.70 21.11
C GLN A 60 -10.75 -3.53 21.21
N GLY A 61 -12.03 -3.79 20.90
CA GLY A 61 -13.12 -2.82 21.06
C GLY A 61 -13.90 -2.48 19.79
N ASN A 62 -15.06 -1.86 19.99
CA ASN A 62 -15.94 -1.43 18.90
C ASN A 62 -15.55 -0.03 18.41
N ARG A 63 -15.56 0.17 17.10
CA ARG A 63 -15.32 1.49 16.50
C ARG A 63 -16.61 2.30 16.55
N GLY A 64 -16.51 3.56 16.97
CA GLY A 64 -17.62 4.50 16.90
C GLY A 64 -18.09 4.73 15.45
N ARG A 65 -19.31 5.28 15.33
CA ARG A 65 -19.84 5.77 14.04
C ARG A 65 -18.90 6.85 13.47
N ASP A 66 -18.92 7.03 12.14
CA ASP A 66 -18.13 8.01 11.39
C ASP A 66 -16.62 7.73 11.20
N ARG A 67 -16.07 6.65 11.79
CA ARG A 67 -14.69 6.23 11.48
C ARG A 67 -14.63 5.51 10.12
N PRO A 68 -13.51 5.62 9.38
CA PRO A 68 -13.31 4.83 8.17
C PRO A 68 -13.53 3.34 8.43
N ARG A 69 -14.30 2.70 7.54
CA ARG A 69 -14.69 1.28 7.64
C ARG A 69 -13.48 0.35 7.57
N GLU A 70 -12.54 0.68 6.70
CA GLU A 70 -11.29 -0.05 6.55
C GLU A 70 -10.23 0.47 7.51
N THR A 71 -9.46 -0.46 8.07
CA THR A 71 -8.30 -0.13 8.91
C THR A 71 -7.03 -0.44 8.12
N TRP A 72 -5.94 0.23 8.50
CA TRP A 72 -4.62 -0.06 7.93
C TRP A 72 -4.30 -1.56 7.96
N LYS A 73 -4.56 -2.24 9.09
CA LYS A 73 -4.33 -3.69 9.23
C LYS A 73 -5.18 -4.52 8.25
N ARG A 74 -6.47 -4.21 8.10
CA ARG A 74 -7.35 -4.89 7.13
C ARG A 74 -6.91 -4.67 5.69
N CYS A 75 -6.46 -3.47 5.34
CA CYS A 75 -5.92 -3.19 4.01
C CYS A 75 -4.68 -4.03 3.74
N VAL A 76 -3.74 -4.06 4.68
CA VAL A 76 -2.52 -4.88 4.58
C VAL A 76 -2.85 -6.37 4.48
N GLU A 77 -3.74 -6.88 5.33
CA GLU A 77 -4.14 -8.28 5.31
C GLU A 77 -4.84 -8.64 4.00
N LYS A 78 -5.71 -7.77 3.48
CA LYS A 78 -6.37 -7.99 2.19
C LYS A 78 -5.36 -8.06 1.04
N GLU A 79 -4.43 -7.12 0.96
CA GLU A 79 -3.38 -7.13 -0.06
C GLU A 79 -2.43 -8.34 0.13
N MET A 80 -2.12 -8.70 1.36
CA MET A 80 -1.35 -9.91 1.69
C MET A 80 -2.05 -11.18 1.20
N THR A 81 -3.36 -11.28 1.42
CA THR A 81 -4.19 -12.38 0.92
C THR A 81 -4.29 -12.38 -0.61
N MET A 82 -4.36 -11.22 -1.26
CA MET A 82 -4.31 -11.12 -2.74
C MET A 82 -3.02 -11.71 -3.31
N MET A 83 -1.91 -11.64 -2.57
CA MET A 83 -0.64 -12.24 -2.95
C MET A 83 -0.53 -13.73 -2.58
N GLY A 84 -1.58 -14.31 -2.00
CA GLY A 84 -1.56 -15.68 -1.49
C GLY A 84 -0.55 -15.89 -0.36
N LYS A 85 -0.25 -14.84 0.42
CA LYS A 85 0.73 -14.90 1.51
C LYS A 85 0.06 -14.82 2.87
N GLY A 86 0.69 -15.47 3.85
CA GLY A 86 0.42 -15.26 5.27
C GLY A 86 1.51 -14.46 5.97
N TRP A 87 1.26 -14.01 7.20
CA TRP A 87 2.23 -13.26 8.01
C TRP A 87 3.56 -14.01 8.24
N GLY A 88 3.55 -15.34 8.29
CA GLY A 88 4.76 -16.18 8.41
C GLY A 88 5.67 -16.05 7.18
N GLN A 89 5.13 -16.34 6.00
CA GLN A 89 5.84 -16.18 4.72
C GLN A 89 6.27 -14.73 4.48
N LEU A 90 5.49 -13.75 4.94
CA LEU A 90 5.85 -12.34 4.83
C LEU A 90 7.05 -11.98 5.71
N LYS A 91 7.20 -12.60 6.90
CA LYS A 91 8.38 -12.44 7.76
C LYS A 91 9.64 -12.99 7.10
N GLU A 92 9.53 -14.13 6.41
CA GLU A 92 10.63 -14.75 5.66
C GLU A 92 11.01 -13.87 4.46
N LEU A 93 10.03 -13.49 3.63
CA LEU A 93 10.24 -12.60 2.49
C LEU A 93 10.78 -11.23 2.89
N ALA A 94 10.49 -10.73 4.09
CA ALA A 94 11.04 -9.46 4.54
C ALA A 94 12.57 -9.48 4.64
N GLN A 95 13.17 -10.65 4.87
CA GLN A 95 14.62 -10.86 4.88
C GLN A 95 15.19 -10.95 3.46
N ASP A 96 14.47 -11.57 2.53
CA ASP A 96 14.83 -11.62 1.12
C ASP A 96 14.48 -10.31 0.40
N TRP A 97 15.51 -9.50 0.09
CA TRP A 97 15.31 -8.24 -0.63
C TRP A 97 14.70 -8.44 -2.02
N SER A 98 15.14 -9.45 -2.75
CA SER A 98 14.76 -9.68 -4.14
C SER A 98 13.32 -10.19 -4.24
N GLY A 99 12.97 -11.20 -3.43
CA GLY A 99 11.60 -11.70 -3.34
C GLY A 99 10.63 -10.65 -2.85
N TRP A 100 11.02 -9.83 -1.85
CA TRP A 100 10.19 -8.71 -1.40
C TRP A 100 9.94 -7.68 -2.49
N HIS A 101 11.00 -7.30 -3.21
CA HIS A 101 10.90 -6.28 -4.26
C HIS A 101 10.03 -6.75 -5.41
N LEU A 102 10.17 -8.02 -5.84
CA LEU A 102 9.32 -8.62 -6.86
C LEU A 102 7.84 -8.61 -6.44
N LEU A 103 7.56 -8.97 -5.20
CA LEU A 103 6.22 -8.98 -4.63
C LEU A 103 5.56 -7.58 -4.64
N VAL A 104 6.27 -6.56 -4.13
CA VAL A 104 5.74 -5.19 -4.10
C VAL A 104 5.58 -4.60 -5.50
N ARG A 105 6.48 -4.93 -6.43
CA ARG A 105 6.35 -4.53 -7.84
C ARG A 105 5.14 -5.17 -8.53
N GLY A 106 4.79 -6.40 -8.17
CA GLY A 106 3.59 -7.07 -8.66
C GLY A 106 2.29 -6.41 -8.18
N LEU A 107 2.27 -5.89 -6.95
CA LEU A 107 1.14 -5.14 -6.41
C LEU A 107 0.94 -3.77 -7.07
N TYR A 108 2.05 -3.08 -7.37
CA TYR A 108 2.03 -1.69 -7.84
C TYR A 108 2.85 -1.52 -9.13
N PRO A 109 2.31 -1.96 -10.28
CA PRO A 109 3.03 -2.00 -11.54
C PRO A 109 3.22 -0.62 -12.20
N ALA A 110 2.36 0.37 -11.92
CA ALA A 110 2.46 1.70 -12.55
C ALA A 110 3.68 2.49 -12.06
N LEU A 111 4.27 2.09 -10.93
CA LEU A 111 5.49 2.69 -10.41
C LEU A 111 6.77 2.14 -11.05
N VAL A 112 6.71 0.96 -11.67
CA VAL A 112 7.84 0.24 -12.27
C VAL A 112 7.98 0.52 -13.77
N ARG A 113 6.90 0.89 -14.46
CA ARG A 113 6.92 1.28 -15.87
C ARG A 113 7.55 2.68 -16.04
N LEU A 114 8.87 2.73 -16.09
CA LEU A 114 9.68 3.71 -16.81
C LEU A 114 10.88 2.97 -17.41
#